data_AF-A0A7H8KAH8-F1
#
_entry.id   AF-A0A7H8KAH8-F1
#
_cell.length_a   1.000
_cell.length_b   1.000
_cell.length_c   1.000
_cell.angle_alpha   90.00
_cell.angle_beta   90.00
_cell.angle_gamma   90.00
#
_symmetry.space_group_name_H-M   'P 1'
#
loop_
_entity.id
_entity.type
_entity.pdbx_description
1 polymer ?
#
loop_
_entity_poly.entity_id
_entity_poly.type
_entity_poly.pdbx_seq_one_letter_code
_entity_poly.pdbx_strand_id
1 'polypeptide(L)'
;MSDDPAAAVITPVGRTLILGRMARDASSVDAVLRFAASLHEIRGRLLADLSPVADIADLLAAVRSRRELPQEGFTRSGIGYTVHGAGCRMISSDGREVDVDLVTDPLLGREVEAFDAWRVRWFLNEAADYGYSIEDLVGACTQLVREGYLREVVEGRWFALPDAPPA
;
A
#
# COMPACT_ATOMS: atom_id res chain seq x y z
N MET A 1 -26.78 -25.66 44.53
CA MET A 1 -25.42 -25.85 44.01
C MET A 1 -25.36 -25.04 42.74
N SER A 2 -24.89 -23.80 42.87
CA SER A 2 -24.81 -22.81 41.80
C SER A 2 -23.40 -22.84 41.24
N ASP A 3 -23.27 -23.01 39.93
CA ASP A 3 -22.05 -22.66 39.19
C ASP A 3 -22.32 -21.37 38.43
N ASP A 4 -21.57 -20.33 38.79
CA ASP A 4 -21.52 -19.03 38.14
C ASP A 4 -20.18 -18.98 37.38
N PRO A 5 -20.14 -18.80 36.05
CA PRO A 5 -18.89 -18.83 35.31
C PRO A 5 -18.07 -17.57 35.61
N ALA A 6 -16.83 -17.79 36.06
CA ALA A 6 -15.84 -16.77 36.36
C ALA A 6 -15.75 -15.71 35.25
N ALA A 7 -16.24 -14.51 35.56
CA ALA A 7 -15.90 -13.31 34.81
C ALA A 7 -14.38 -13.12 34.91
N ALA A 8 -13.67 -13.30 33.80
CA ALA A 8 -12.25 -13.04 33.73
C ALA A 8 -11.98 -11.57 34.07
N VAL A 9 -11.46 -11.33 35.28
CA VAL A 9 -11.10 -9.99 35.77
C VAL A 9 -9.85 -9.54 35.01
N ILE A 10 -10.06 -8.76 33.94
CA ILE A 10 -8.96 -8.08 33.24
C ILE A 10 -8.41 -7.01 34.18
N THR A 11 -7.14 -7.14 34.56
CA THR A 11 -6.46 -6.20 35.43
C THR A 11 -6.36 -4.81 34.76
N PRO A 12 -6.30 -3.71 35.54
CA PRO A 12 -6.22 -2.34 34.98
C PRO A 12 -5.06 -2.14 34.00
N VAL A 13 -3.92 -2.81 34.24
CA VAL A 13 -2.76 -2.79 33.33
C VAL A 13 -3.07 -3.53 32.01
N GLY A 14 -3.74 -4.68 32.08
CA GLY A 14 -4.16 -5.43 30.89
C GLY A 14 -5.15 -4.63 30.02
N ARG A 15 -6.07 -3.89 30.65
CA ARG A 15 -7.05 -3.05 29.94
C ARG A 15 -6.40 -1.87 29.22
N THR A 16 -5.43 -1.20 29.84
CA THR A 16 -4.69 -0.08 29.20
C THR A 16 -3.83 -0.56 28.03
N LEU A 17 -3.20 -1.74 28.14
CA LEU A 17 -2.42 -2.33 27.06
C LEU A 17 -3.30 -2.74 25.86
N ILE A 18 -4.49 -3.29 26.11
CA ILE A 18 -5.45 -3.65 25.06
C ILE A 18 -5.94 -2.40 24.34
N LEU A 19 -6.36 -1.36 25.07
CA LEU A 19 -6.83 -0.11 24.47
C LEU A 19 -5.72 0.60 23.67
N GLY A 20 -4.48 0.61 24.18
CA GLY A 20 -3.34 1.18 23.47
C GLY A 20 -2.91 0.38 22.23
N ARG A 21 -3.21 -0.92 22.16
CA ARG A 21 -3.01 -1.73 20.95
C ARG A 21 -4.09 -1.44 19.91
N MET A 22 -5.37 -1.47 20.30
CA MET A 22 -6.48 -1.18 19.39
C MET A 22 -6.40 0.21 18.75
N ALA A 23 -5.98 1.23 19.50
CA ALA A 23 -5.78 2.57 18.98
C ALA A 23 -4.62 2.63 17.96
N ARG A 24 -3.54 1.87 18.17
CA ARG A 24 -2.43 1.75 17.22
C ARG A 24 -2.85 0.98 15.97
N ASP A 25 -3.61 -0.08 16.12
CA ASP A 25 -4.13 -0.87 15.00
C ASP A 25 -5.04 0.00 14.11
N ALA A 26 -5.96 0.77 14.69
CA ALA A 26 -6.80 1.72 13.96
C ALA A 26 -5.97 2.79 13.23
N SER A 27 -4.91 3.29 13.87
CA SER A 27 -3.98 4.25 13.28
C SER A 27 -3.21 3.65 12.09
N SER A 28 -2.82 2.38 12.17
CA SER A 28 -2.10 1.66 11.10
C SER A 28 -3.02 1.35 9.92
N VAL A 29 -4.27 0.96 10.17
CA VAL A 29 -5.28 0.76 9.13
C VAL A 29 -5.55 2.06 8.37
N ASP A 30 -5.77 3.17 9.08
CA ASP A 30 -5.93 4.49 8.48
C ASP A 30 -4.71 4.89 7.63
N ALA A 31 -3.51 4.56 8.09
CA ALA A 31 -2.27 4.85 7.38
C ALA A 31 -2.17 4.08 6.06
N VAL A 32 -2.47 2.77 6.07
CA VAL A 32 -2.49 1.95 4.85
C VAL A 32 -3.59 2.42 3.88
N LEU A 33 -4.78 2.78 4.38
CA LEU A 33 -5.85 3.32 3.55
C LEU A 33 -5.46 4.64 2.87
N ARG A 34 -4.76 5.54 3.58
CA ARG A 34 -4.24 6.78 2.99
C ARG A 34 -3.20 6.51 1.91
N PHE A 35 -2.32 5.52 2.11
CA PHE A 35 -1.38 5.09 1.07
C PHE A 35 -2.13 4.55 -0.15
N ALA A 36 -3.08 3.63 0.05
CA ALA A 36 -3.85 3.01 -1.02
C ALA A 36 -4.65 4.04 -1.84
N ALA A 37 -5.29 5.01 -1.17
CA ALA A 37 -5.98 6.11 -1.82
C ALA A 37 -5.03 6.99 -2.64
N SER A 38 -3.87 7.36 -2.06
CA SER A 38 -2.85 8.15 -2.76
C SER A 38 -2.28 7.41 -3.97
N LEU A 39 -2.04 6.10 -3.82
CA LEU A 39 -1.58 5.25 -4.92
C LEU A 39 -2.61 5.23 -6.06
N HIS A 40 -3.89 4.99 -5.74
CA HIS A 40 -4.96 4.98 -6.73
C HIS A 40 -5.05 6.31 -7.49
N GLU A 41 -5.04 7.43 -6.78
CA GLU A 41 -5.14 8.77 -7.36
C GLU A 41 -3.93 9.12 -8.24
N ILE A 42 -2.71 9.00 -7.69
CA ILE A 42 -1.47 9.39 -8.37
C ILE A 42 -1.25 8.53 -9.61
N ARG A 43 -1.42 7.20 -9.48
CA ARG A 43 -1.32 6.28 -10.61
C ARG A 43 -2.36 6.59 -11.69
N GLY A 44 -3.60 6.84 -11.31
CA GLY A 44 -4.67 7.18 -12.26
C GLY A 44 -4.33 8.42 -13.08
N ARG A 45 -3.82 9.48 -12.43
CA ARG A 45 -3.39 10.71 -13.11
C ARG A 45 -2.17 10.49 -14.01
N LEU A 46 -1.18 9.73 -13.54
CA LEU A 46 0.01 9.38 -14.33
C LEU A 46 -0.39 8.70 -15.65
N LEU A 47 -1.20 7.64 -15.57
CA LEU A 47 -1.59 6.84 -16.73
C LEU A 47 -2.49 7.63 -17.69
N ALA A 48 -3.38 8.48 -17.16
CA ALA A 48 -4.20 9.37 -18.00
C ALA A 48 -3.33 10.33 -18.83
N ASP A 49 -2.26 10.87 -18.25
CA ASP A 49 -1.35 11.79 -18.95
C ASP A 49 -0.37 11.08 -19.91
N LEU A 50 -0.05 9.80 -19.65
CA LEU A 50 0.88 9.00 -20.45
C LEU A 50 0.18 8.13 -21.53
N SER A 51 -1.09 8.40 -21.85
CA SER A 51 -1.80 7.69 -22.92
C SER A 51 -0.94 7.60 -24.21
N PRO A 52 -0.76 6.41 -24.80
CA PRO A 52 -1.56 5.20 -24.62
C PRO A 52 -1.07 4.19 -23.55
N VAL A 53 -0.16 4.56 -22.64
CA VAL A 53 0.31 3.66 -21.58
C VAL A 53 -0.84 3.19 -20.69
N ALA A 54 -1.13 1.88 -20.70
CA ALA A 54 -2.33 1.34 -20.07
C ALA A 54 -2.19 1.10 -18.56
N ASP A 55 -1.02 0.65 -18.10
CA ASP A 55 -0.72 0.31 -16.72
C ASP A 55 0.79 0.44 -16.43
N ILE A 56 1.20 0.10 -15.20
CA ILE A 56 2.61 0.16 -14.79
C ILE A 56 3.48 -0.85 -15.55
N ALA A 57 2.96 -2.03 -15.92
CA ALA A 57 3.72 -2.99 -16.72
C ALA A 57 4.00 -2.44 -18.12
N ASP A 58 3.02 -1.79 -18.73
CA ASP A 58 3.16 -1.13 -20.01
C ASP A 58 4.09 0.09 -19.93
N LEU A 59 4.07 0.85 -18.82
CA LEU A 59 5.05 1.93 -18.57
C LEU A 59 6.48 1.38 -18.52
N LEU A 60 6.70 0.29 -17.78
CA LEU A 60 8.00 -0.36 -17.68
C LEU A 60 8.47 -0.86 -19.05
N ALA A 61 7.57 -1.44 -19.85
CA ALA A 61 7.86 -1.86 -21.23
C ALA A 61 8.21 -0.67 -22.12
N ALA A 62 7.48 0.45 -22.03
CA ALA A 62 7.73 1.68 -22.77
C ALA A 62 9.14 2.24 -22.50
N VAL A 63 9.56 2.24 -21.23
CA VAL A 63 10.88 2.76 -20.82
C VAL A 63 12.03 1.81 -21.18
N ARG A 64 11.84 0.50 -21.00
CA ARG A 64 12.96 -0.47 -21.04
C ARG A 64 13.08 -1.20 -22.36
N SER A 65 11.95 -1.69 -22.86
CA SER A 65 11.91 -2.58 -24.02
C SER A 65 11.74 -1.77 -25.29
N ARG A 66 10.78 -0.83 -25.29
CA ARG A 66 10.43 -0.02 -26.46
C ARG A 66 11.25 1.26 -26.60
N ARG A 67 11.80 1.78 -25.49
CA ARG A 67 12.59 3.03 -25.42
C ARG A 67 11.82 4.25 -25.93
N GLU A 68 10.51 4.26 -25.70
CA GLU A 68 9.59 5.33 -26.11
C GLU A 68 9.52 6.47 -25.08
N LEU A 69 9.71 6.13 -23.81
CA LEU A 69 9.67 7.07 -22.69
C LEU A 69 11.00 7.10 -21.94
N PRO A 70 11.40 8.25 -21.37
CA PRO A 70 12.57 8.33 -20.51
C PRO A 70 12.32 7.58 -19.20
N GLN A 71 13.41 7.18 -18.55
CA GLN A 71 13.36 6.46 -17.26
C GLN A 71 12.73 7.30 -16.14
N GLU A 72 12.89 8.61 -16.20
CA GLU A 72 12.27 9.57 -15.29
C GLU A 72 11.68 10.74 -16.07
N GLY A 73 10.64 11.36 -15.52
CA GLY A 73 10.00 12.51 -16.16
C GLY A 73 8.84 13.09 -15.35
N PHE A 74 8.28 14.17 -15.86
CA PHE A 74 7.09 14.82 -15.32
C PHE A 74 5.99 14.85 -16.38
N THR A 75 4.77 14.54 -15.97
CA THR A 75 3.58 14.65 -16.81
C THR A 75 3.03 16.08 -16.85
N ARG A 76 2.05 16.32 -17.74
CA ARG A 76 1.39 17.62 -17.87
C ARG A 76 0.68 18.05 -16.58
N SER A 77 0.08 17.11 -15.85
CA SER A 77 -0.59 17.38 -14.58
C SER A 77 0.37 17.48 -13.39
N GLY A 78 1.69 17.46 -13.64
CA GLY A 78 2.72 17.63 -12.63
C GLY A 78 3.04 16.37 -11.82
N ILE A 79 2.59 15.18 -12.26
CA ILE A 79 3.01 13.92 -11.65
C ILE A 79 4.41 13.58 -12.15
N GLY A 80 5.37 13.48 -11.22
CA GLY A 80 6.70 12.94 -11.48
C GLY A 80 6.68 11.41 -11.46
N TYR A 81 7.52 10.77 -12.27
CA TYR A 81 7.75 9.34 -12.20
C TYR A 81 9.22 8.98 -12.37
N THR A 82 9.63 7.86 -11.76
CA THR A 82 10.94 7.23 -11.95
C THR A 82 10.74 5.72 -12.03
N VAL A 83 11.09 5.13 -13.17
CA VAL A 83 11.12 3.67 -13.34
C VAL A 83 12.42 3.11 -12.76
N HIS A 84 12.32 2.10 -11.92
CA HIS A 84 13.43 1.44 -11.21
C HIS A 84 13.24 -0.07 -11.18
N GLY A 85 14.28 -0.84 -10.85
CA GLY A 85 14.18 -2.27 -10.47
C GLY A 85 13.07 -3.06 -11.16
N ALA A 86 12.02 -3.43 -10.43
CA ALA A 86 10.82 -4.07 -10.96
C ALA A 86 9.60 -3.13 -10.94
N GLY A 87 9.80 -1.83 -10.74
CA GLY A 87 8.73 -0.94 -10.33
C GLY A 87 8.80 0.49 -10.83
N CYS A 88 7.92 1.30 -10.27
CA CYS A 88 7.80 2.71 -10.56
C CYS A 88 7.49 3.48 -9.29
N ARG A 89 8.28 4.53 -9.06
CA ARG A 89 8.00 5.57 -8.07
C ARG A 89 7.25 6.71 -8.74
N MET A 90 6.23 7.21 -8.06
CA MET A 90 5.37 8.29 -8.56
C MET A 90 5.23 9.37 -7.50
N ILE A 91 5.34 10.62 -7.91
CA ILE A 91 5.36 11.78 -7.01
C ILE A 91 4.27 12.75 -7.48
N SER A 92 3.34 13.10 -6.59
CA SER A 92 2.31 14.08 -6.89
C SER A 92 2.87 15.51 -6.93
N SER A 93 2.08 16.43 -7.48
CA SER A 93 2.42 17.86 -7.52
C SER A 93 2.58 18.51 -6.14
N ASP A 94 2.00 17.93 -5.09
CA ASP A 94 2.14 18.36 -3.70
C ASP A 94 3.20 17.58 -2.92
N GLY A 95 4.00 16.74 -3.59
CA GLY A 95 5.17 16.06 -3.02
C GLY A 95 4.91 14.67 -2.44
N ARG A 96 3.66 14.19 -2.41
CA ARG A 96 3.35 12.82 -1.93
C ARG A 96 3.98 11.80 -2.86
N GLU A 97 4.73 10.87 -2.28
CA GLU A 97 5.45 9.83 -3.00
C GLU A 97 4.84 8.45 -2.73
N VAL A 98 4.50 7.74 -3.79
CA VAL A 98 4.08 6.32 -3.76
C VAL A 98 5.01 5.50 -4.63
N ASP A 99 5.23 4.25 -4.26
CA ASP A 99 6.14 3.33 -4.96
C ASP A 99 5.48 1.95 -5.04
N VAL A 100 5.65 1.26 -6.17
CA VAL A 100 5.12 -0.08 -6.44
C VAL A 100 6.12 -0.88 -7.25
N ASP A 101 6.09 -2.21 -7.08
CA ASP A 101 6.79 -3.17 -7.94
C ASP A 101 5.79 -4.05 -8.70
N LEU A 102 6.23 -4.57 -9.84
CA LEU A 102 5.60 -5.71 -10.47
C LEU A 102 6.09 -6.99 -9.77
N VAL A 103 5.15 -7.74 -9.24
CA VAL A 103 5.40 -8.99 -8.52
C VAL A 103 4.66 -10.12 -9.23
N THR A 104 5.31 -11.25 -9.49
CA THR A 104 4.61 -12.43 -10.00
C THR A 104 3.62 -12.92 -8.95
N ASP A 105 2.33 -12.85 -9.29
CA ASP A 105 1.28 -13.46 -8.51
C ASP A 105 1.28 -14.98 -8.75
N PRO A 106 1.55 -15.81 -7.72
CA PRO A 106 1.63 -17.26 -7.89
C PRO A 106 0.28 -17.91 -8.21
N LEU A 107 -0.85 -17.26 -7.87
CA LEU A 107 -2.19 -17.75 -8.16
C LEU A 107 -2.62 -17.40 -9.59
N LEU A 108 -2.23 -16.22 -10.08
CA LEU A 108 -2.60 -15.76 -11.42
C LEU A 108 -1.57 -16.11 -12.50
N GLY A 109 -0.34 -16.45 -12.12
CA GLY A 109 0.76 -16.76 -13.04
C GLY A 109 1.22 -15.55 -13.88
N ARG A 110 0.96 -14.32 -13.42
CA ARG A 110 1.30 -13.07 -14.12
C ARG A 110 1.85 -12.02 -13.15
N GLU A 111 2.52 -11.02 -13.69
CA GLU A 111 2.94 -9.85 -12.92
C GLU A 111 1.74 -8.99 -12.53
N VAL A 112 1.73 -8.54 -11.28
CA VAL A 112 0.75 -7.61 -10.73
C VAL A 112 1.47 -6.46 -10.04
N GLU A 113 0.91 -5.27 -10.16
CA GLU A 113 1.36 -4.11 -9.40
C GLU A 113 1.07 -4.33 -7.91
N ALA A 114 2.11 -4.24 -7.08
CA ALA A 114 2.04 -4.50 -5.65
C ALA A 114 2.97 -3.57 -4.85
N PHE A 115 2.67 -3.44 -3.56
CA PHE A 115 3.45 -2.71 -2.57
C PHE A 115 3.65 -3.56 -1.32
N ASP A 116 4.63 -3.19 -0.50
CA ASP A 116 4.89 -3.80 0.80
C ASP A 116 4.72 -2.77 1.93
N ALA A 117 4.74 -3.24 3.18
CA ALA A 117 4.64 -2.37 4.35
C ALA A 117 5.79 -1.36 4.47
N TRP A 118 6.95 -1.64 3.85
CA TRP A 118 8.07 -0.71 3.85
C TRP A 118 7.76 0.53 3.00
N ARG A 119 7.13 0.37 1.84
CA ARG A 119 6.65 1.47 0.99
C ARG A 119 5.55 2.30 1.66
N VAL A 120 4.63 1.65 2.37
CA VAL A 120 3.64 2.37 3.19
C VAL A 120 4.35 3.21 4.25
N ARG A 121 5.32 2.63 4.96
CA ARG A 121 6.09 3.37 5.97
C ARG A 121 6.86 4.55 5.36
N TRP A 122 7.42 4.39 4.17
CA TRP A 122 8.12 5.45 3.45
C TRP A 122 7.18 6.60 3.08
N PHE A 123 6.00 6.31 2.53
CA PHE A 123 4.97 7.30 2.22
C PHE A 123 4.55 8.14 3.44
N LEU A 124 4.53 7.55 4.63
CA LEU A 124 4.16 8.26 5.86
C LEU A 124 5.26 9.20 6.37
N ASN A 125 6.50 9.07 5.89
CA ASN A 125 7.68 9.67 6.51
C ASN A 125 8.21 10.89 5.74
N GLU A 126 7.46 12.01 5.76
CA GLU A 126 7.99 13.31 5.30
C GLU A 126 8.95 13.98 6.29
N ALA A 127 9.01 13.54 7.56
CA ALA A 127 10.09 13.85 8.50
C ALA A 127 9.93 13.05 9.82
N ALA A 128 10.90 12.18 10.10
CA ALA A 128 11.29 11.64 11.41
C ALA A 128 10.27 10.80 12.24
N ASP A 129 10.66 9.56 12.51
CA ASP A 129 10.44 8.83 13.78
C ASP A 129 9.02 8.50 14.28
N TYR A 130 7.98 8.62 13.47
CA TYR A 130 6.61 8.26 13.89
C TYR A 130 6.30 6.76 13.76
N GLY A 131 6.51 6.02 14.85
CA GLY A 131 5.51 5.18 15.51
C GLY A 131 4.99 3.89 14.86
N TYR A 132 5.06 3.72 13.54
CA TYR A 132 4.54 2.53 12.86
C TYR A 132 5.63 1.48 12.67
N SER A 133 5.49 0.35 13.36
CA SER A 133 6.33 -0.80 13.07
C SER A 133 5.91 -1.43 11.74
N ILE A 134 6.85 -2.07 11.04
CA ILE A 134 6.54 -2.83 9.82
C ILE A 134 5.53 -3.94 10.12
N GLU A 135 5.62 -4.55 11.31
CA GLU A 135 4.69 -5.58 11.76
C GLU A 135 3.25 -5.05 11.90
N ASP A 136 3.07 -3.87 12.49
CA ASP A 136 1.74 -3.25 12.61
C ASP A 136 1.15 -2.91 11.23
N LEU A 137 1.99 -2.45 10.29
CA LEU A 137 1.57 -2.16 8.92
C LEU A 137 1.23 -3.43 8.14
N VAL A 138 1.99 -4.52 8.32
CA VAL A 138 1.63 -5.84 7.75
C VAL A 138 0.30 -6.31 8.34
N GLY A 139 0.12 -6.21 9.66
CA GLY A 139 -1.13 -6.56 10.33
C GLY A 139 -2.33 -5.77 9.80
N ALA A 140 -2.15 -4.46 9.60
CA ALA A 140 -3.16 -3.59 8.99
C ALA A 140 -3.47 -3.98 7.53
N CYS A 141 -2.44 -4.27 6.71
CA CYS A 141 -2.64 -4.77 5.35
C CYS A 141 -3.43 -6.09 5.35
N THR A 142 -3.05 -7.06 6.19
CA THR A 142 -3.76 -8.34 6.32
C THR A 142 -5.21 -8.15 6.77
N GLN A 143 -5.48 -7.20 7.67
CA GLN A 143 -6.85 -6.85 8.04
C GLN A 143 -7.63 -6.32 6.83
N LEU A 144 -7.06 -5.36 6.10
CA LEU A 144 -7.70 -4.77 4.91
C LEU A 144 -7.90 -5.79 3.79
N VAL A 145 -7.06 -6.82 3.69
CA VAL A 145 -7.28 -7.97 2.80
C VAL A 145 -8.54 -8.75 3.20
N ARG A 146 -8.73 -9.04 4.49
CA ARG A 146 -9.93 -9.75 5.00
C ARG A 146 -11.21 -8.93 4.79
N GLU A 147 -11.09 -7.62 4.84
CA GLU A 147 -12.18 -6.67 4.61
C GLU A 147 -12.44 -6.37 3.12
N GLY A 148 -11.59 -6.87 2.21
CA GLY A 148 -11.74 -6.71 0.77
C GLY A 148 -11.25 -5.37 0.20
N TYR A 149 -10.58 -4.54 1.00
CA TYR A 149 -9.97 -3.28 0.57
C TYR A 149 -8.62 -3.46 -0.12
N LEU A 150 -7.94 -4.57 0.13
CA LEU A 150 -6.68 -4.95 -0.51
C LEU A 150 -6.72 -6.40 -0.96
N ARG A 151 -5.78 -6.78 -1.82
CA ARG A 151 -5.51 -8.17 -2.19
C ARG A 151 -4.11 -8.55 -1.73
N GLU A 152 -3.97 -9.73 -1.15
CA GLU A 152 -2.65 -10.29 -0.83
C GLU A 152 -2.10 -11.03 -2.05
N VAL A 153 -0.92 -10.62 -2.52
CA VAL A 153 -0.21 -11.21 -3.67
C VAL A 153 0.76 -12.29 -3.19
N VAL A 154 1.53 -11.97 -2.15
CA VAL A 154 2.44 -12.89 -1.47
C VAL A 154 2.21 -12.72 0.01
N GLU A 155 1.88 -13.83 0.68
CA GLU A 155 1.52 -13.88 2.10
C GLU A 155 2.49 -13.06 2.98
N GLY A 156 1.93 -12.12 3.74
CA GLY A 156 2.63 -11.26 4.69
C GLY A 156 3.65 -10.29 4.07
N ARG A 157 3.72 -10.18 2.74
CA ARG A 157 4.79 -9.43 2.06
C ARG A 157 4.30 -8.44 1.02
N TRP A 158 3.47 -8.87 0.09
CA TRP A 158 3.07 -8.06 -1.06
C TRP A 158 1.55 -7.94 -1.13
N PHE A 159 1.09 -6.70 -1.24
CA PHE A 159 -0.31 -6.33 -1.30
C PHE A 159 -0.58 -5.53 -2.56
N ALA A 160 -1.77 -5.67 -3.11
CA ALA A 160 -2.23 -4.94 -4.29
C ALA A 160 -3.55 -4.24 -4.00
N LEU A 161 -3.83 -3.17 -4.74
CA LEU A 161 -5.19 -2.63 -4.82
C LEU A 161 -6.12 -3.71 -5.40
N PRO A 162 -7.41 -3.71 -5.04
CA PRO A 162 -8.35 -4.71 -5.52
C PRO A 162 -8.64 -4.48 -7.01
N ASP A 163 -8.93 -5.56 -7.74
CA ASP A 163 -9.25 -5.49 -9.17
C ASP A 163 -10.59 -4.76 -9.45
N ALA A 164 -11.45 -4.66 -8.43
CA ALA A 164 -12.70 -3.91 -8.43
C ALA A 164 -12.88 -3.22 -7.06
N PRO A 165 -13.55 -2.05 -6.97
CA PRO A 165 -13.81 -1.41 -5.68
C PRO A 165 -14.65 -2.33 -4.77
N PRO A 166 -14.46 -2.25 -3.43
CA PRO A 166 -15.27 -3.02 -2.49
C PRO A 166 -16.76 -2.65 -2.62
N ALA A 167 -17.62 -3.64 -2.41
CA ALA A 167 -19.07 -3.52 -2.49
C ALA A 167 -19.68 -2.77 -1.29
#